data_AF-A0A2E6RJZ6-F1
#
_entry.id   AF-A0A2E6RJZ6-F1
#
_cell.length_a   1.000
_cell.length_b   1.000
_cell.length_c   1.000
_cell.angle_alpha   90.00
_cell.angle_beta   90.00
_cell.angle_gamma   90.00
#
_symmetry.space_group_name_H-M   'P 1'
#
loop_
_entity.id
_entity.type
_entity.pdbx_description
1 polymer ?
#
loop_
_entity_poly.entity_id
_entity_poly.type
_entity_poly.pdbx_seq_one_letter_code
_entity_poly.pdbx_strand_id
1 'polypeptide(L)'
;MNNNIIKGVSVGLGTIFITSNFYTISLLSKKPNLPMFDLPVSKYSSYEIQASKTGYRIRHKMHDPRIIGSVETSKKPAGFLGGSKATVTKRTQKIAGEKDVTVITNGQLTDKQIACIKEKAKGESTGKLIGTSVATGTGLTTSLANVPMIGWFLAGFATNTAQREGGKIGGNMASEFNEC
;
A
#
# COMPACT_ATOMS: atom_id res chain seq x y z
N MET A 1 -50.50 14.74 -7.47
CA MET A 1 -49.73 15.41 -8.55
C MET A 1 -50.20 14.88 -9.89
N ASN A 2 -50.48 15.76 -10.87
CA ASN A 2 -51.06 15.36 -12.15
C ASN A 2 -50.06 14.50 -12.96
N ASN A 3 -50.52 13.38 -13.50
CA ASN A 3 -49.65 12.38 -14.15
C ASN A 3 -48.91 12.95 -15.38
N ASN A 4 -49.48 13.97 -16.01
CA ASN A 4 -48.88 14.69 -17.14
C ASN A 4 -47.70 15.58 -16.73
N ILE A 5 -47.71 16.14 -15.51
CA ILE A 5 -46.60 16.95 -14.98
C ILE A 5 -45.41 16.05 -14.65
N ILE A 6 -45.66 14.87 -14.07
CA ILE A 6 -44.60 13.90 -13.74
C ILE A 6 -43.90 13.39 -15.02
N LYS A 7 -44.65 13.13 -16.09
CA LYS A 7 -44.10 12.77 -17.40
C LYS A 7 -43.27 13.90 -18.04
N GLY A 8 -43.68 15.15 -17.89
CA GLY A 8 -42.91 16.30 -18.38
C GLY A 8 -41.59 16.48 -17.62
N VAL A 9 -41.62 16.34 -16.30
CA VAL A 9 -40.43 16.45 -15.44
C VAL A 9 -39.45 15.29 -15.69
N SER A 10 -39.93 14.06 -15.88
CA SER A 10 -39.04 12.91 -16.14
C SER A 10 -38.34 12.99 -17.49
N VAL A 11 -39.03 13.47 -18.53
CA VAL A 11 -38.42 13.69 -19.86
C VAL A 11 -37.39 14.82 -19.82
N GLY A 12 -37.70 15.93 -19.13
CA GLY A 12 -36.78 17.06 -18.98
C GLY A 12 -35.52 16.73 -18.19
N LEU A 13 -35.63 15.95 -17.10
CA LEU A 13 -34.48 15.50 -16.34
C LEU A 13 -33.62 14.52 -17.15
N GLY A 14 -34.25 13.56 -17.83
CA GLY A 14 -33.53 12.56 -18.64
C GLY A 14 -32.64 13.19 -19.72
N THR A 15 -33.14 14.19 -20.44
CA THR A 15 -32.37 14.87 -21.50
C THR A 15 -31.18 15.66 -20.95
N ILE A 16 -31.32 16.33 -19.80
CA ILE A 16 -30.22 17.07 -19.15
C ILE A 16 -29.12 16.11 -18.69
N PHE A 17 -29.50 14.97 -18.09
CA PHE A 17 -28.50 13.98 -17.67
C PHE A 17 -27.76 13.36 -18.86
N ILE A 18 -28.46 13.04 -19.94
CA ILE A 18 -27.84 12.45 -21.14
C ILE A 18 -26.88 13.45 -21.80
N THR A 19 -27.30 14.70 -22.00
CA THR A 19 -26.47 15.74 -22.62
C THR A 19 -25.21 16.06 -21.81
N SER A 20 -25.32 16.12 -20.48
CA SER A 20 -24.18 16.35 -19.59
C SER A 20 -23.10 15.27 -19.72
N ASN A 21 -23.51 13.99 -19.68
CA ASN A 21 -22.57 12.87 -19.84
C ASN A 21 -21.95 12.81 -21.23
N PHE A 22 -22.73 13.09 -22.28
CA PHE A 22 -22.19 13.07 -23.65
C PHE A 22 -21.22 14.24 -23.90
N TYR A 23 -21.50 15.40 -23.30
CA TYR A 23 -20.64 16.57 -23.38
C TYR A 23 -19.28 16.34 -22.72
N THR A 24 -19.24 15.72 -21.54
CA THR A 24 -17.98 15.40 -20.87
C THR A 24 -17.16 14.40 -21.66
N ILE A 25 -17.78 13.35 -22.23
CA ILE A 25 -17.10 12.39 -23.10
C ILE A 25 -16.53 13.07 -24.36
N SER A 26 -17.30 13.98 -24.98
CA SER A 26 -16.84 14.74 -26.14
C SER A 26 -15.64 15.64 -25.81
N LEU A 27 -15.65 16.29 -24.64
CA LEU A 27 -14.53 17.10 -24.16
C LEU A 27 -13.30 16.23 -23.88
N LEU A 28 -13.48 15.04 -23.29
CA LEU A 28 -12.40 14.11 -22.94
C LEU A 28 -11.83 13.37 -24.18
N SER A 29 -12.64 13.19 -25.21
CA SER A 29 -12.24 12.60 -26.50
C SER A 29 -11.25 13.48 -27.26
N LYS A 30 -11.15 14.77 -26.93
CA LYS A 30 -10.04 15.63 -27.36
C LYS A 30 -8.78 15.22 -26.59
N LYS A 31 -8.16 14.11 -27.03
CA LYS A 31 -6.88 13.66 -26.50
C LYS A 31 -5.87 14.81 -26.68
N PRO A 32 -5.28 15.33 -25.59
CA PRO A 32 -4.09 16.15 -25.76
C PRO A 32 -3.04 15.27 -26.45
N ASN A 33 -2.35 15.81 -27.46
CA ASN A 33 -1.22 15.16 -28.16
C ASN A 33 0.00 15.00 -27.24
N LEU A 34 -0.19 14.45 -26.04
CA LEU A 34 0.86 14.16 -25.10
C LEU A 34 1.39 12.77 -25.44
N PRO A 35 2.69 12.63 -25.73
CA PRO A 35 3.29 11.33 -25.99
C PRO A 35 3.13 10.43 -24.76
N MET A 36 2.67 9.20 -24.99
CA MET A 36 2.62 8.17 -23.94
C MET A 36 4.03 7.56 -23.84
N PHE A 37 4.64 7.65 -22.66
CA PHE A 37 5.99 7.13 -22.42
C PHE A 37 5.91 5.78 -21.71
N ASP A 38 6.53 4.76 -22.29
CA ASP A 38 6.78 3.47 -21.62
C ASP A 38 8.20 3.50 -21.06
N LEU A 39 8.33 3.74 -19.75
CA LEU A 39 9.60 3.91 -19.07
C LEU A 39 9.85 2.66 -18.20
N PRO A 40 10.99 1.96 -18.36
CA PRO A 40 11.30 0.80 -17.51
C PRO A 40 11.51 1.27 -16.06
N VAL A 41 10.70 0.77 -15.13
CA VAL A 41 10.79 1.13 -13.71
C VAL A 41 11.61 0.11 -12.92
N SER A 42 12.47 0.59 -12.02
CA SER A 42 13.18 -0.20 -11.00
C SER A 42 12.82 0.29 -9.59
N LYS A 43 13.09 -0.51 -8.54
CA LYS A 43 12.75 -0.16 -7.14
C LYS A 43 13.37 1.17 -6.66
N TYR A 44 14.45 1.63 -7.30
CA TYR A 44 15.17 2.85 -6.94
C TYR A 44 15.19 3.90 -8.07
N SER A 45 14.42 3.69 -9.15
CA SER A 45 14.32 4.66 -10.24
C SER A 45 13.26 5.72 -9.92
N SER A 46 13.61 7.01 -10.07
CA SER A 46 12.63 8.09 -10.08
C SER A 46 12.62 8.80 -11.43
N TYR A 47 11.42 9.10 -11.94
CA TYR A 47 11.19 9.79 -13.19
C TYR A 47 10.46 11.10 -12.93
N GLU A 48 10.98 12.20 -13.46
CA GLU A 48 10.29 13.48 -13.52
C GLU A 48 10.03 13.81 -14.99
N ILE A 49 8.75 13.87 -15.36
CA ILE A 49 8.31 14.12 -16.74
C ILE A 49 7.67 15.50 -16.77
N GLN A 50 8.24 16.39 -17.57
CA GLN A 50 7.66 17.69 -17.89
C GLN A 50 7.27 17.68 -19.36
N ALA A 51 5.97 17.65 -19.63
CA ALA A 51 5.42 17.63 -20.99
C ALA A 51 4.73 18.96 -21.28
N SER A 52 5.16 19.64 -22.34
CA SER A 52 4.56 20.86 -22.87
C SER A 52 4.15 20.66 -24.33
N LYS A 53 3.30 21.54 -24.88
CA LYS A 53 2.89 21.47 -26.30
C LYS A 53 4.08 21.57 -27.28
N THR A 54 5.19 22.14 -26.85
CA THR A 54 6.40 22.39 -27.66
C THR A 54 7.47 21.32 -27.51
N GLY A 55 7.34 20.39 -26.55
CA GLY A 55 8.35 19.36 -26.31
C GLY A 55 8.25 18.69 -24.94
N TYR A 56 9.16 17.75 -24.68
CA TYR A 56 9.21 16.97 -23.46
C TYR A 56 10.61 17.00 -22.83
N ARG A 57 10.66 17.03 -21.50
CA ARG A 57 11.88 16.86 -20.71
C ARG A 57 11.66 15.72 -19.73
N ILE A 58 12.52 14.71 -19.81
CA ILE A 58 12.52 13.55 -18.92
C ILE A 58 13.80 13.60 -18.10
N ARG A 59 13.68 13.69 -16.77
CA ARG A 59 14.80 13.44 -15.86
C ARG A 59 14.64 12.04 -15.28
N HIS A 60 15.66 11.22 -15.46
CA HIS A 60 15.72 9.89 -14.90
C HIS A 60 16.84 9.80 -13.88
N LYS A 61 16.53 9.37 -12.65
CA LYS A 61 17.52 9.00 -11.64
C LYS A 61 17.43 7.49 -11.40
N MET A 62 18.48 6.76 -11.74
CA MET A 62 18.49 5.29 -11.70
C MET A 62 18.80 4.69 -10.31
N HIS A 63 19.47 5.43 -9.43
CA HIS A 63 19.90 4.89 -8.14
C HIS A 63 20.29 6.01 -7.16
N ASP A 64 19.38 6.45 -6.31
CA ASP A 64 19.67 7.39 -5.21
C ASP A 64 19.01 6.89 -3.90
N PRO A 65 19.49 5.75 -3.34
CA PRO A 65 18.96 5.22 -2.10
C PRO A 65 19.35 6.18 -0.96
N ARG A 66 18.35 6.77 -0.30
CA ARG A 66 18.59 7.66 0.84
C ARG A 66 19.27 6.89 1.97
N ILE A 67 20.53 7.18 2.30
CA ILE A 67 21.23 6.56 3.43
C ILE A 67 20.94 7.30 4.75
N ILE A 68 20.65 6.55 5.81
CA ILE A 68 20.48 7.02 7.18
C ILE A 68 21.69 6.52 7.99
N GLY A 69 22.51 7.44 8.49
CA GLY A 69 23.64 7.15 9.37
C GLY A 69 23.26 7.29 10.84
N SER A 70 23.52 6.27 11.67
CA SER A 70 23.45 6.37 13.13
C SER A 70 24.86 6.21 13.71
N VAL A 71 25.23 7.09 14.65
CA VAL A 71 26.52 7.08 15.33
C VAL A 71 26.27 6.82 16.81
N GLU A 72 26.60 5.62 17.26
CA GLU A 72 26.51 5.24 18.67
C GLU A 72 27.89 5.34 19.31
N THR A 73 27.98 6.09 20.40
CA THR A 73 29.23 6.26 21.16
C THR A 73 29.08 5.60 22.51
N SER A 74 29.75 4.46 22.69
CA SER A 74 29.69 3.67 23.93
C SER A 74 31.03 3.69 24.64
N LYS A 75 31.04 4.03 25.93
CA LYS A 75 32.23 3.98 26.79
C LYS A 75 32.36 2.58 27.37
N LYS A 76 33.27 1.76 26.84
CA LYS A 76 33.56 0.41 27.35
C LYS A 76 34.80 0.45 28.25
N PRO A 77 34.86 -0.33 29.34
CA PRO A 77 36.09 -0.47 30.09
C PRO A 77 37.18 -1.08 29.19
N ALA A 78 38.36 -0.46 29.15
CA ALA A 78 39.52 -0.94 28.43
C ALA A 78 40.49 -1.62 29.40
N GLY A 79 40.82 -2.88 29.10
CA GLY A 79 41.80 -3.70 29.82
C GLY A 79 41.18 -4.73 30.78
N PHE A 80 41.96 -5.77 31.10
CA PHE A 80 41.60 -6.91 31.98
C PHE A 80 41.36 -6.53 33.46
N LEU A 81 41.77 -5.32 33.87
CA LEU A 81 41.65 -4.83 35.26
C LEU A 81 40.70 -3.63 35.42
N GLY A 82 39.87 -3.33 34.40
CA GLY A 82 38.69 -2.46 34.54
C GLY A 82 38.91 -0.98 34.88
N GLY A 83 40.15 -0.51 35.02
CA GLY A 83 40.46 0.84 35.52
C GLY A 83 40.32 1.99 34.52
N SER A 84 40.36 1.73 33.21
CA SER A 84 40.27 2.79 32.18
C SER A 84 39.00 2.62 31.33
N LYS A 85 38.39 3.73 30.88
CA LYS A 85 37.21 3.71 29.99
C LYS A 85 37.64 4.14 28.59
N ALA A 86 37.59 3.25 27.61
CA ALA A 86 37.75 3.60 26.20
C ALA A 86 36.41 4.00 25.59
N THR A 87 36.41 5.10 24.82
CA THR A 87 35.25 5.54 24.05
C THR A 87 35.28 4.87 22.68
N VAL A 88 34.31 4.00 22.41
CA VAL A 88 34.17 3.31 21.13
C VAL A 88 33.02 3.95 20.35
N THR A 89 33.32 4.54 19.20
CA THR A 89 32.34 5.14 18.30
C THR A 89 32.02 4.16 17.16
N LYS A 90 30.79 3.67 17.12
CA LYS A 90 30.30 2.79 16.05
C LYS A 90 29.44 3.62 15.09
N ARG A 91 29.89 3.73 13.84
CA ARG A 91 29.13 4.39 12.76
C ARG A 91 28.43 3.32 11.94
N THR A 92 27.11 3.40 11.80
CA THR A 92 26.31 2.46 11.03
C THR A 92 25.56 3.25 9.95
N GLN A 93 25.66 2.83 8.70
CA GLN A 93 24.96 3.44 7.57
C GLN A 93 23.92 2.43 7.06
N LYS A 94 22.66 2.83 6.94
CA LYS A 94 21.55 1.98 6.44
C LYS A 94 20.84 2.67 5.28
N ILE A 95 20.26 1.91 4.35
CA ILE A 95 19.43 2.45 3.27
C ILE A 95 17.99 2.65 3.80
N ALA A 96 17.41 3.83 3.60
CA ALA A 96 16.06 4.18 4.03
C ALA A 96 15.02 3.36 3.26
N GLY A 97 14.15 2.65 3.98
CA GLY A 97 13.09 1.81 3.40
C GLY A 97 13.49 0.36 3.15
N GLU A 98 14.76 0.02 3.34
CA GLU A 98 15.21 -1.37 3.42
C GLU A 98 14.94 -1.88 4.84
N LYS A 99 13.96 -2.79 4.98
CA LYS A 99 13.89 -3.62 6.18
C LYS A 99 15.20 -4.41 6.21
N ASP A 100 15.85 -4.51 7.37
CA ASP A 100 16.92 -5.50 7.58
C ASP A 100 16.32 -6.86 7.19
N VAL A 101 16.58 -7.29 5.96
CA VAL A 101 16.36 -8.67 5.58
C VAL A 101 17.55 -9.35 6.21
N THR A 102 17.33 -9.87 7.42
CA THR A 102 18.14 -10.96 7.92
C THR A 102 17.95 -12.12 6.95
N VAL A 103 18.69 -12.09 5.83
CA VAL A 103 18.91 -13.27 5.03
C VAL A 103 19.69 -14.17 5.96
N ILE A 104 18.99 -15.12 6.59
CA ILE A 104 19.56 -16.20 7.37
C ILE A 104 20.38 -17.02 6.37
N THR A 105 21.59 -16.54 6.10
CA THR A 105 22.48 -17.08 5.07
C THR A 105 23.20 -18.32 5.56
N ASN A 106 23.01 -18.71 6.82
CA ASN A 106 23.64 -19.88 7.41
C ASN A 106 22.71 -20.59 8.40
N GLY A 107 22.31 -21.81 8.03
CA GLY A 107 21.93 -22.87 8.96
C GLY A 107 20.43 -22.95 9.28
N GLN A 108 19.70 -23.71 8.46
CA GLN A 108 18.44 -24.40 8.76
C GLN A 108 17.53 -23.69 9.76
N LEU A 109 16.48 -23.03 9.24
CA LEU A 109 15.27 -22.78 10.05
C LEU A 109 14.93 -24.11 10.75
N THR A 110 14.98 -24.15 12.08
CA THR A 110 14.58 -25.35 12.82
C THR A 110 13.18 -25.74 12.36
N ASP A 111 12.89 -27.03 12.20
CA ASP A 111 11.59 -27.49 11.67
C ASP A 111 10.41 -26.88 12.42
N LYS A 112 10.61 -26.59 13.71
CA LYS A 112 9.68 -25.84 14.57
C LYS A 112 9.41 -24.42 14.09
N GLN A 113 10.42 -23.66 13.67
CA GLN A 113 10.26 -22.31 13.12
C GLN A 113 9.58 -22.30 11.74
N ILE A 114 9.85 -23.29 10.89
CA ILE A 114 9.16 -23.43 9.59
C ILE A 114 7.68 -23.75 9.82
N ALA A 115 7.39 -24.68 10.74
CA ALA A 115 6.02 -25.00 11.14
C ALA A 115 5.29 -23.78 11.70
N CYS A 116 5.94 -23.04 12.60
CA CYS A 116 5.44 -21.79 13.18
C CYS A 116 5.05 -20.75 12.12
N ILE A 117 5.92 -20.51 11.13
CA ILE A 117 5.66 -19.57 10.03
C ILE A 117 4.51 -20.06 9.13
N LYS A 118 4.45 -21.38 8.85
CA LYS A 118 3.38 -21.98 8.03
C LYS A 118 2.02 -21.88 8.71
N GLU A 119 1.95 -22.12 10.01
CA GLU A 119 0.70 -22.02 10.76
C GLU A 119 0.26 -20.56 10.96
N LYS A 120 1.20 -19.64 11.20
CA LYS A 120 0.91 -18.20 11.18
C LYS A 120 0.38 -17.73 9.83
N ALA A 121 0.95 -18.21 8.72
CA ALA A 121 0.48 -17.90 7.38
C ALA A 121 -0.93 -18.46 7.10
N LYS A 122 -1.23 -19.69 7.56
CA LYS A 122 -2.58 -20.26 7.51
C LYS A 122 -3.57 -19.43 8.32
N GLY A 123 -3.22 -19.04 9.56
CA GLY A 123 -4.02 -18.18 10.41
C GLY A 123 -4.28 -16.80 9.81
N GLU A 124 -3.27 -16.20 9.16
CA GLU A 124 -3.41 -14.94 8.46
C GLU A 124 -4.35 -15.05 7.25
N SER A 125 -4.30 -16.16 6.51
CA SER A 125 -5.21 -16.40 5.38
C SER A 125 -6.67 -16.56 5.83
N THR A 126 -6.91 -17.31 6.91
CA THR A 126 -8.24 -17.50 7.50
C THR A 126 -8.75 -16.20 8.15
N GLY A 127 -7.88 -15.49 8.86
CA GLY A 127 -8.20 -14.20 9.47
C GLY A 127 -8.51 -13.10 8.44
N LYS A 128 -7.82 -13.09 7.29
CA LYS A 128 -8.18 -12.24 6.15
C LYS A 128 -9.58 -12.55 5.64
N LEU A 129 -9.90 -13.83 5.46
CA LEU A 129 -11.20 -14.28 4.97
C LEU A 129 -12.34 -13.90 5.92
N ILE A 130 -12.15 -14.11 7.23
CA ILE A 130 -13.13 -13.77 8.26
C ILE A 130 -13.24 -12.24 8.43
N GLY A 131 -12.11 -11.52 8.40
CA GLY A 131 -12.10 -10.05 8.43
C GLY A 131 -12.84 -9.45 7.22
N THR A 132 -12.69 -10.05 6.03
CA THR A 132 -13.45 -9.64 4.84
C THR A 132 -14.92 -9.94 4.96
N SER A 133 -15.29 -11.14 5.42
CA SER A 133 -16.68 -11.54 5.48
C SER A 133 -17.48 -10.70 6.48
N VAL A 134 -16.85 -10.26 7.58
CA VAL A 134 -17.46 -9.33 8.53
C VAL A 134 -17.59 -7.93 7.92
N ALA A 135 -16.60 -7.42 7.21
CA ALA A 135 -16.68 -6.13 6.53
C ALA A 135 -17.72 -6.12 5.39
N THR A 136 -17.90 -7.24 4.69
CA THR A 136 -18.93 -7.41 3.65
C THR A 136 -20.32 -7.70 4.22
N GLY A 137 -20.41 -8.46 5.32
CA GLY A 137 -21.66 -8.92 5.92
C GLY A 137 -22.35 -7.90 6.83
N THR A 138 -21.60 -6.97 7.43
CA THR A 138 -22.16 -5.93 8.34
C THR A 138 -22.70 -4.69 7.61
N GLY A 139 -22.68 -4.68 6.28
CA GLY A 139 -23.31 -3.63 5.47
C GLY A 139 -22.55 -2.29 5.42
N LEU A 140 -21.40 -2.18 6.09
CA LEU A 140 -20.54 -0.99 6.01
C LEU A 140 -19.96 -0.83 4.60
N THR A 141 -19.58 -1.93 3.96
CA THR A 141 -19.13 -1.91 2.57
C THR A 141 -20.26 -1.70 1.56
N THR A 142 -21.50 -2.15 1.84
CA THR A 142 -22.64 -1.91 0.93
C THR A 142 -23.14 -0.47 0.99
N SER A 143 -23.09 0.18 2.16
CA SER A 143 -23.37 1.62 2.29
C SER A 143 -22.33 2.47 1.53
N LEU A 144 -21.04 2.12 1.63
CA LEU A 144 -19.99 2.81 0.89
C LEU A 144 -19.99 2.46 -0.61
N ALA A 145 -20.39 1.24 -0.99
CA ALA A 145 -20.56 0.84 -2.39
C ALA A 145 -21.74 1.52 -3.10
N ASN A 146 -22.72 2.05 -2.36
CA ASN A 146 -23.86 2.78 -2.90
C ASN A 146 -23.55 4.23 -3.30
N VAL A 147 -22.34 4.74 -3.05
CA VAL A 147 -21.93 6.06 -3.53
C VAL A 147 -21.65 5.98 -5.05
N PRO A 148 -22.37 6.71 -5.91
CA PRO A 148 -22.14 6.69 -7.35
C PRO A 148 -20.69 7.05 -7.66
N MET A 149 -20.09 6.37 -8.65
CA MET A 149 -18.74 6.63 -9.20
C MET A 149 -17.52 6.34 -8.31
N ILE A 150 -17.62 6.24 -6.98
CA ILE A 150 -16.46 5.95 -6.11
C ILE A 150 -16.66 4.80 -5.14
N GLY A 151 -17.87 4.23 -5.09
CA GLY A 151 -18.21 3.20 -4.11
C GLY A 151 -17.36 1.94 -4.21
N TRP A 152 -16.99 1.50 -5.42
CA TRP A 152 -16.10 0.34 -5.59
C TRP A 152 -14.69 0.59 -5.03
N PHE A 153 -14.20 1.83 -5.08
CA PHE A 153 -12.88 2.20 -4.58
C PHE A 153 -12.87 2.24 -3.05
N LEU A 154 -13.90 2.86 -2.47
CA LEU A 154 -14.09 2.92 -1.02
C LEU A 154 -14.32 1.52 -0.42
N ALA A 155 -15.11 0.67 -1.10
CA ALA A 155 -15.29 -0.72 -0.72
C ALA A 155 -13.97 -1.51 -0.81
N GLY A 156 -13.17 -1.30 -1.86
CA GLY A 156 -11.82 -1.88 -1.99
C GLY A 156 -10.87 -1.46 -0.88
N PHE A 157 -10.91 -0.20 -0.46
CA PHE A 157 -10.09 0.30 0.66
C PHE A 157 -10.52 -0.28 2.01
N ALA A 158 -11.83 -0.31 2.28
CA ALA A 158 -12.37 -0.86 3.51
C ALA A 158 -12.09 -2.36 3.64
N THR A 159 -12.27 -3.12 2.56
CA THR A 159 -11.94 -4.56 2.51
C THR A 159 -10.45 -4.81 2.68
N ASN A 160 -9.58 -4.03 2.03
CA ASN A 160 -8.12 -4.15 2.23
C ASN A 160 -7.69 -3.84 3.67
N THR A 161 -8.35 -2.90 4.34
CA THR A 161 -8.06 -2.56 5.75
C THR A 161 -8.52 -3.69 6.66
N ALA A 162 -9.74 -4.21 6.45
CA ALA A 162 -10.29 -5.33 7.19
C ALA A 162 -9.48 -6.63 6.99
N GLN A 163 -8.97 -6.89 5.78
CA GLN A 163 -8.05 -8.00 5.51
C GLN A 163 -6.77 -7.89 6.33
N ARG A 164 -6.18 -6.70 6.43
CA ARG A 164 -4.92 -6.50 7.15
C ARG A 164 -5.08 -6.69 8.66
N GLU A 165 -6.18 -6.23 9.24
CA GLU A 165 -6.46 -6.41 10.66
C GLU A 165 -6.89 -7.84 10.98
N GLY A 166 -7.82 -8.40 10.20
CA GLY A 166 -8.24 -9.79 10.33
C GLY A 166 -7.08 -10.78 10.15
N GLY A 167 -6.19 -10.53 9.19
CA GLY A 167 -4.99 -11.33 8.97
C GLY A 167 -3.98 -11.27 10.12
N LYS A 168 -3.79 -10.10 10.74
CA LYS A 168 -2.91 -9.96 11.91
C LYS A 168 -3.48 -10.69 13.13
N ILE A 169 -4.77 -10.54 13.37
CA ILE A 169 -5.46 -11.21 14.49
C ILE A 169 -5.42 -12.72 14.28
N GLY A 170 -5.79 -13.21 13.09
CA GLY A 170 -5.74 -14.64 12.78
C GLY A 170 -4.33 -15.22 12.79
N GLY A 171 -3.33 -14.46 12.34
CA GLY A 171 -1.92 -14.88 12.39
C GLY A 171 -1.35 -14.92 13.81
N ASN A 172 -1.72 -13.99 14.69
CA ASN A 172 -1.31 -14.02 16.10
C ASN A 172 -2.04 -15.12 16.88
N MET A 173 -3.34 -15.33 16.62
CA MET A 173 -4.10 -16.40 17.27
C MET A 173 -3.57 -17.78 16.88
N ALA A 174 -3.24 -18.02 15.60
CA ALA A 174 -2.62 -19.26 15.15
C ALA A 174 -1.18 -19.48 15.69
N SER A 175 -0.50 -18.41 16.07
CA SER A 175 0.80 -18.45 16.75
C SER A 175 0.59 -18.94 18.19
N GLU A 176 -0.30 -18.26 18.94
CA GLU A 176 -0.61 -18.57 20.35
C GLU A 176 -1.14 -20.00 20.54
N PHE A 177 -1.99 -20.50 19.63
CA PHE A 177 -2.49 -21.88 19.67
C PHE A 177 -1.42 -22.95 19.46
N ASN A 178 -0.30 -22.60 18.82
CA ASN A 178 0.80 -23.51 18.55
C ASN A 178 2.02 -23.24 19.45
N GLU A 179 1.85 -22.48 20.54
CA GLU A 179 2.90 -22.05 21.48
C GLU A 179 4.13 -21.46 20.76
N CYS A 180 3.81 -20.55 19.86
CA CYS A 180 4.65 -19.79 18.98
C CYS A 180 4.30 -18.30 19.10
#